data_AF-A0A521APS2-F1
#
_entry.id   AF-A0A521APS2-F1
#
_cell.length_a   1.000
_cell.length_b   1.000
_cell.length_c   1.000
_cell.angle_alpha   90.00
_cell.angle_beta   90.00
_cell.angle_gamma   90.00
#
_symmetry.space_group_name_H-M   'P 1'
#
loop_
_entity.id
_entity.type
_entity.pdbx_description
1 polymer ?
#
loop_
_entity_poly.entity_id
_entity_poly.type
_entity_poly.pdbx_seq_one_letter_code
_entity_poly.pdbx_strand_id
1 'polypeptide(L)'
;MSLSLYINWREWLRHIRNMENKYPDYVPVIKGNGYGFGNRYLADTIYREGKEEIAVGTLEEARQLGKEYTFRQMIVLTPVMTELDVSDLVSGRIYTVGSREQLQYLVTSFDRILSDDRRSWAKTGAPFKLNILLKCQSSMKRYGFSLEDATNIQQWIHDAETDRVHIEIKGLSIHFPKEGLSFSQKKQAIGEWIETLRKSGFSCCRMYVSHLSSQQYRDICKKWPSVHFSIRLGTDLWLYDKSFIETKSTVLDIKKIKRGERFGYKQFRSLKSGYLVYVSGGTANGVGLEAPVFPRSWKERLKLTVFWGLSLFKLQLSPFTYKGKRFWYAEPPHMQTTVLFFPSKATLPEVGEELLVQLRMTTATFDRKVEMGKEMIPYERESEQQEEKGKVQHVIS
;
A
#
# COMPACT_ATOMS: atom_id res chain seq x y z
N MET A 1 0.62 9.53 -23.97
CA MET A 1 1.93 8.83 -23.96
C MET A 1 2.27 8.57 -22.51
N SER A 2 2.29 7.32 -22.07
CA SER A 2 2.25 7.01 -20.63
C SER A 2 2.92 5.69 -20.33
N LEU A 3 3.55 5.60 -19.16
CA LEU A 3 3.71 4.32 -18.51
C LEU A 3 2.35 3.87 -17.97
N SER A 4 1.82 2.78 -18.51
CA SER A 4 0.47 2.31 -18.30
C SER A 4 0.44 1.03 -17.45
N LEU A 5 -0.48 0.98 -16.47
CA LEU A 5 -0.87 -0.24 -15.77
C LEU A 5 -2.19 -0.76 -16.35
N TYR A 6 -2.13 -1.91 -17.01
CA TYR A 6 -3.30 -2.66 -17.45
C TYR A 6 -3.74 -3.62 -16.36
N ILE A 7 -5.04 -3.68 -16.10
CA ILE A 7 -5.64 -4.49 -15.05
C ILE A 7 -6.74 -5.35 -15.67
N ASN A 8 -6.67 -6.66 -15.54
CA ASN A 8 -7.79 -7.55 -15.84
C ASN A 8 -8.84 -7.38 -14.73
N TRP A 9 -9.70 -6.37 -14.90
CA TRP A 9 -10.57 -5.87 -13.85
C TRP A 9 -11.51 -6.94 -13.31
N ARG A 10 -12.11 -7.75 -14.20
CA ARG A 10 -13.08 -8.79 -13.82
C ARG A 10 -12.46 -9.87 -12.94
N GLU A 11 -11.29 -10.38 -13.32
CA GLU A 11 -10.60 -11.43 -12.58
C GLU A 11 -10.02 -10.89 -11.26
N TRP A 12 -9.45 -9.68 -11.31
CA TRP A 12 -8.90 -9.01 -10.14
C TRP A 12 -9.97 -8.72 -9.08
N LEU A 13 -11.12 -8.19 -9.48
CA LEU A 13 -12.23 -7.90 -8.58
C LEU A 13 -12.87 -9.20 -8.04
N ARG A 14 -13.01 -10.23 -8.88
CA ARG A 14 -13.50 -11.54 -8.41
C ARG A 14 -12.60 -12.12 -7.34
N HIS A 15 -11.27 -11.99 -7.48
CA HIS A 15 -10.33 -12.40 -6.45
C HIS A 15 -10.58 -11.66 -5.13
N ILE A 16 -10.69 -10.32 -5.16
CA ILE A 16 -10.97 -9.48 -3.99
C ILE A 16 -12.26 -9.93 -3.27
N ARG A 17 -13.35 -10.16 -4.02
CA ARG A 17 -14.62 -10.66 -3.48
C ARG A 17 -14.48 -12.03 -2.85
N ASN A 18 -13.75 -12.94 -3.52
CA ASN A 18 -13.56 -14.30 -3.02
C ASN A 18 -12.66 -14.37 -1.78
N MET A 19 -11.90 -13.32 -1.46
CA MET A 19 -11.12 -13.29 -0.22
C MET A 19 -12.00 -13.29 1.03
N GLU A 20 -13.24 -12.82 0.95
CA GLU A 20 -14.20 -12.88 2.06
C GLU A 20 -14.50 -14.33 2.47
N ASN A 21 -14.69 -15.21 1.49
CA ASN A 21 -14.94 -16.64 1.73
C ASN A 21 -13.74 -17.33 2.38
N LYS A 22 -12.52 -16.88 2.06
CA LYS A 22 -11.28 -17.46 2.59
C LYS A 22 -10.94 -16.91 3.97
N TYR A 23 -11.25 -15.64 4.19
CA TYR A 23 -10.94 -14.87 5.37
C TYR A 23 -12.09 -13.91 5.68
N PRO A 24 -13.13 -14.38 6.37
CA PRO A 24 -14.23 -13.51 6.79
C PRO A 24 -13.71 -12.31 7.58
N ASP A 25 -14.30 -11.14 7.30
CA ASP A 25 -13.97 -9.86 7.91
C ASP A 25 -12.50 -9.45 7.74
N TYR A 26 -11.87 -9.84 6.62
CA TYR A 26 -10.51 -9.37 6.34
C TYR A 26 -10.47 -7.85 6.20
N VAL A 27 -9.33 -7.28 6.60
CA VAL A 27 -9.04 -5.84 6.50
C VAL A 27 -8.11 -5.58 5.30
N PRO A 28 -8.58 -4.86 4.26
CA PRO A 28 -7.73 -4.40 3.16
C PRO A 28 -6.62 -3.47 3.66
N VAL A 29 -5.38 -3.74 3.29
CA VAL A 29 -4.24 -2.88 3.57
C VAL A 29 -3.95 -1.99 2.37
N ILE A 30 -4.10 -0.68 2.53
CA ILE A 30 -3.88 0.35 1.52
C ILE A 30 -2.75 1.26 2.00
N LYS A 31 -1.50 0.86 1.74
CA LYS A 31 -0.31 1.55 2.25
C LYS A 31 0.75 1.80 1.19
N GLY A 32 1.68 2.70 1.49
CA GLY A 32 2.74 3.10 0.59
C GLY A 32 2.15 3.75 -0.65
N ASN A 33 2.57 3.29 -1.84
CA ASN A 33 2.02 3.73 -3.13
C ASN A 33 0.75 2.95 -3.54
N GLY A 34 0.01 2.38 -2.58
CA GLY A 34 -1.15 1.53 -2.86
C GLY A 34 -0.79 0.31 -3.70
N TYR A 35 0.33 -0.34 -3.38
CA TYR A 35 0.83 -1.52 -4.10
C TYR A 35 1.01 -1.29 -5.62
N GLY A 36 1.31 -0.05 -6.02
CA GLY A 36 1.44 0.37 -7.43
C GLY A 36 0.12 0.81 -8.08
N PHE A 37 -1.03 0.59 -7.44
CA PHE A 37 -2.33 1.06 -7.92
C PHE A 37 -2.65 2.49 -7.45
N GLY A 38 -1.98 2.96 -6.39
CA GLY A 38 -2.31 4.23 -5.73
C GLY A 38 -3.43 4.07 -4.71
N ASN A 39 -3.29 4.75 -3.57
CA ASN A 39 -4.13 4.55 -2.39
C ASN A 39 -5.59 4.89 -2.68
N ARG A 40 -5.84 5.99 -3.39
CA ARG A 40 -7.19 6.43 -3.78
C ARG A 40 -7.91 5.39 -4.62
N TYR A 41 -7.23 4.80 -5.61
CA TYR A 41 -7.81 3.78 -6.48
C TYR A 41 -8.19 2.52 -5.70
N LEU A 42 -7.33 2.08 -4.79
CA LEU A 42 -7.64 0.94 -3.92
C LEU A 42 -8.80 1.25 -2.97
N ALA A 43 -8.81 2.45 -2.37
CA ALA A 43 -9.87 2.89 -1.46
C ALA A 43 -11.23 2.95 -2.17
N ASP A 44 -11.30 3.58 -3.34
CA ASP A 44 -12.49 3.61 -4.20
C ASP A 44 -13.03 2.20 -4.48
N THR A 45 -12.12 1.27 -4.82
CA THR A 45 -12.49 -0.12 -5.10
C THR A 45 -13.16 -0.77 -3.89
N ILE A 46 -12.51 -0.78 -2.72
CA ILE A 46 -13.08 -1.48 -1.55
C ILE A 46 -14.28 -0.76 -0.95
N TYR A 47 -14.39 0.55 -1.15
CA TYR A 47 -15.50 1.35 -0.66
C TYR A 47 -16.77 0.97 -1.43
N ARG A 48 -16.67 0.81 -2.75
CA ARG A 48 -17.75 0.29 -3.60
C ARG A 48 -18.11 -1.16 -3.31
N GLU A 49 -17.14 -1.97 -2.89
CA GLU A 49 -17.37 -3.35 -2.42
C GLU A 49 -17.95 -3.41 -1.00
N GLY A 50 -18.28 -2.28 -0.38
CA GLY A 50 -18.94 -2.21 0.92
C GLY A 50 -18.01 -2.47 2.12
N LYS A 51 -16.68 -2.40 1.95
CA LYS A 51 -15.76 -2.52 3.08
C LYS A 51 -15.79 -1.26 3.93
N GLU A 52 -16.17 -1.43 5.19
CA GLU A 52 -16.23 -0.33 6.17
C GLU A 52 -14.90 -0.10 6.91
N GLU A 53 -13.96 -1.04 6.80
CA GLU A 53 -12.71 -1.03 7.55
C GLU A 53 -11.50 -1.21 6.62
N ILE A 54 -10.47 -0.38 6.83
CA ILE A 54 -9.19 -0.48 6.12
C ILE A 54 -8.00 -0.27 7.05
N ALA A 55 -6.82 -0.65 6.58
CA ALA A 55 -5.56 -0.34 7.23
C ALA A 55 -4.62 0.44 6.31
N VAL A 56 -4.06 1.55 6.79
CA VAL A 56 -3.10 2.41 6.08
C VAL A 56 -1.74 2.39 6.77
N GLY A 57 -0.68 2.71 6.04
CA GLY A 57 0.70 2.66 6.52
C GLY A 57 1.02 3.76 7.52
N THR A 58 0.68 5.01 7.21
CA THR A 58 1.05 6.19 8.00
C THR A 58 -0.15 7.08 8.33
N LEU A 59 0.06 8.05 9.21
CA LEU A 59 -0.95 9.06 9.51
C LEU A 59 -1.25 9.94 8.30
N GLU A 60 -0.24 10.28 7.50
CA GLU A 60 -0.40 11.11 6.30
C GLU A 60 -1.28 10.41 5.26
N GLU A 61 -1.11 9.10 5.08
CA GLU A 61 -1.99 8.30 4.22
C GLU A 61 -3.43 8.32 4.75
N ALA A 62 -3.61 8.24 6.08
CA ALA A 62 -4.92 8.34 6.72
C ALA A 62 -5.57 9.72 6.52
N ARG A 63 -4.79 10.80 6.68
CA ARG A 63 -5.23 12.18 6.45
C ARG A 63 -5.60 12.40 4.98
N GLN A 64 -4.82 11.88 4.04
CA GLN A 64 -5.10 12.01 2.60
C GLN A 64 -6.40 11.29 2.23
N LEU A 65 -6.56 10.02 2.62
CA LEU A 65 -7.78 9.27 2.29
C LEU A 65 -9.00 9.80 3.05
N GLY A 66 -8.84 10.26 4.29
CA GLY A 66 -9.92 10.82 5.10
C GLY A 66 -10.55 12.10 4.56
N LYS A 67 -9.92 12.77 3.58
CA LYS A 67 -10.50 13.91 2.86
C LYS A 67 -11.61 13.51 1.89
N GLU A 68 -11.55 12.28 1.38
CA GLU A 68 -12.44 11.80 0.32
C GLU A 68 -13.35 10.66 0.78
N TYR A 69 -12.92 9.87 1.78
CA TYR A 69 -13.61 8.66 2.21
C TYR A 69 -13.86 8.65 3.72
N THR A 70 -15.06 8.24 4.10
CA THR A 70 -15.43 7.98 5.49
C THR A 70 -15.58 6.48 5.71
N PHE A 71 -14.52 5.85 6.22
CA PHE A 71 -14.54 4.47 6.69
C PHE A 71 -14.97 4.44 8.17
N ARG A 72 -15.73 3.41 8.57
CA ARG A 72 -16.09 3.18 9.97
C ARG A 72 -14.84 3.01 10.82
N GLN A 73 -13.85 2.29 10.30
CA GLN A 73 -12.57 2.08 10.96
C GLN A 73 -11.40 2.24 9.98
N MET A 74 -10.43 3.07 10.36
CA MET A 74 -9.18 3.25 9.62
C MET A 74 -8.00 3.03 10.56
N ILE A 75 -7.34 1.89 10.40
CA ILE A 75 -6.18 1.51 11.23
C ILE A 75 -4.91 2.12 10.65
N VAL A 76 -4.21 2.96 11.43
CA VAL A 76 -2.86 3.43 11.11
C VAL A 76 -1.85 2.39 11.62
N LEU A 77 -1.13 1.73 10.71
CA LEU A 77 -0.30 0.56 11.01
C LEU A 77 1.03 0.89 11.71
N THR A 78 1.53 2.10 11.54
CA THR A 78 2.80 2.56 12.13
C THR A 78 2.52 3.43 13.35
N PRO A 79 3.24 3.27 14.46
CA PRO A 79 3.11 4.17 15.60
C PRO A 79 3.32 5.63 15.22
N VAL A 80 2.53 6.52 15.80
CA VAL A 80 2.59 7.96 15.55
C VAL A 80 3.35 8.63 16.68
N MET A 81 4.47 9.28 16.33
CA MET A 81 5.32 10.07 17.23
C MET A 81 5.63 11.45 16.61
N THR A 82 4.73 11.90 15.74
CA THR A 82 4.82 13.15 14.98
C THR A 82 3.62 14.03 15.30
N GLU A 83 3.77 15.33 15.05
CA GLU A 83 2.77 16.32 15.43
C GLU A 83 1.35 15.99 14.92
N LEU A 84 0.41 16.07 15.84
CA LEU A 84 -1.03 15.92 15.64
C LEU A 84 -1.69 17.29 15.63
N ASP A 85 -2.79 17.41 14.88
CA ASP A 85 -3.61 18.61 14.83
C ASP A 85 -5.10 18.29 14.98
N VAL A 86 -5.95 19.33 15.00
CA VAL A 86 -7.40 19.21 15.21
C VAL A 86 -8.05 18.26 14.17
N SER A 87 -7.52 18.18 12.95
CA SER A 87 -8.04 17.28 11.89
C SER A 87 -7.78 15.79 12.16
N ASP A 88 -6.98 15.46 13.20
CA ASP A 88 -6.73 14.09 13.63
C ASP A 88 -7.70 13.58 14.70
N LEU A 89 -8.57 14.46 15.23
CA LEU A 89 -9.68 14.10 16.13
C LEU A 89 -10.81 13.40 15.36
N VAL A 90 -10.52 12.20 14.86
CA VAL A 90 -11.43 11.42 14.00
C VAL A 90 -11.89 10.15 14.72
N SER A 91 -13.20 10.03 14.97
CA SER A 91 -13.78 8.92 15.74
C SER A 91 -13.58 7.53 15.12
N GLY A 92 -13.41 7.44 13.79
CA GLY A 92 -13.15 6.19 13.09
C GLY A 92 -11.66 5.81 13.00
N ARG A 93 -10.74 6.68 13.44
CA ARG A 93 -9.30 6.43 13.30
C ARG A 93 -8.79 5.61 14.48
N ILE A 94 -8.00 4.59 14.18
CA ILE A 94 -7.41 3.67 15.17
C ILE A 94 -5.88 3.77 15.09
N TYR A 95 -5.26 4.18 16.18
CA TYR A 95 -3.82 4.41 16.26
C TYR A 95 -3.10 3.17 16.80
N THR A 96 -2.10 2.65 16.08
CA THR A 96 -1.31 1.51 16.56
C THR A 96 -0.32 1.97 17.64
N VAL A 97 -0.35 1.32 18.81
CA VAL A 97 0.54 1.61 19.94
C VAL A 97 1.27 0.34 20.34
N GLY A 98 2.59 0.42 20.46
CA GLY A 98 3.47 -0.70 20.79
C GLY A 98 4.52 -0.39 21.86
N SER A 99 4.40 0.73 22.57
CA SER A 99 5.21 1.02 23.77
C SER A 99 4.48 2.03 24.67
N ARG A 100 4.95 2.18 25.90
CA ARG A 100 4.40 3.16 26.86
C ARG A 100 4.61 4.60 26.38
N GLU A 101 5.75 4.89 25.79
CA GLU A 101 6.10 6.22 25.29
C GLU A 101 5.19 6.62 24.13
N GLN A 102 4.85 5.66 23.25
CA GLN A 102 3.91 5.89 22.15
C GLN A 102 2.50 6.20 22.65
N LEU A 103 2.07 5.50 23.71
CA LEU A 103 0.79 5.75 24.36
C LEU A 103 0.74 7.16 24.96
N GLN A 104 1.74 7.50 25.77
CA GLN A 104 1.86 8.80 26.43
C GLN A 104 1.92 9.94 25.42
N TYR A 105 2.67 9.76 24.32
CA TYR A 105 2.77 10.75 23.26
C TYR A 105 1.40 11.07 22.64
N LEU A 106 0.63 10.04 22.28
CA LEU A 106 -0.69 10.21 21.68
C LEU A 106 -1.65 10.94 22.63
N VAL A 107 -1.74 10.48 23.88
CA VAL A 107 -2.66 11.10 24.85
C VAL A 107 -2.28 12.55 25.13
N THR A 108 -1.01 12.81 25.43
CA THR A 108 -0.51 14.18 25.69
C THR A 108 -0.77 15.10 24.49
N SER A 109 -0.57 14.60 23.28
CA SER A 109 -0.79 15.38 22.06
C SER A 109 -2.25 15.73 21.84
N PHE A 110 -3.17 14.76 22.02
CA PHE A 110 -4.61 15.03 21.92
C PHE A 110 -5.13 15.90 23.05
N ASP A 111 -4.64 15.70 24.29
CA ASP A 111 -5.02 16.52 25.44
C ASP A 111 -4.64 17.99 25.21
N ARG A 112 -3.44 18.25 24.69
CA ARG A 112 -2.98 19.60 24.29
C ARG A 112 -3.87 20.23 23.22
N ILE A 113 -4.22 19.47 22.17
CA ILE A 113 -5.11 19.98 21.11
C ILE A 113 -6.47 20.37 21.70
N LEU A 114 -7.01 19.55 22.60
CA LEU A 114 -8.31 19.79 23.25
C LEU A 114 -8.25 20.91 24.30
N SER A 115 -7.09 21.18 24.91
CA SER A 115 -6.90 22.32 25.83
C SER A 115 -6.85 23.65 25.10
N ASP A 116 -6.21 23.69 23.93
CA ASP A 116 -5.99 24.91 23.15
C ASP A 116 -7.25 25.30 22.34
N ASP A 117 -7.97 24.32 21.78
CA ASP A 117 -9.18 24.56 21.01
C ASP A 117 -10.46 24.26 21.80
N ARG A 118 -10.83 25.22 22.67
CA ARG A 118 -12.09 25.17 23.45
C ARG A 118 -13.36 25.00 22.58
N ARG A 119 -13.34 25.28 21.27
CA ARG A 119 -14.54 25.18 20.41
C ARG A 119 -14.87 23.75 19.99
N SER A 120 -13.87 22.87 19.93
CA SER A 120 -14.03 21.46 19.54
C SER A 120 -14.46 20.56 20.70
N TRP A 121 -14.06 20.89 21.94
CA TRP A 121 -14.37 20.14 23.17
C TRP A 121 -15.62 20.64 23.92
N ALA A 122 -15.86 21.95 23.98
CA ALA A 122 -16.83 22.53 24.92
C ALA A 122 -18.32 22.36 24.55
N LYS A 123 -18.66 21.69 23.44
CA LYS A 123 -20.08 21.52 23.04
C LYS A 123 -20.79 20.34 23.70
N THR A 124 -20.06 19.30 24.13
CA THR A 124 -20.67 18.07 24.67
C THR A 124 -20.24 17.75 26.10
N GLY A 125 -19.09 18.26 26.55
CA GLY A 125 -18.52 17.93 27.87
C GLY A 125 -18.06 16.48 28.02
N ALA A 126 -18.00 15.70 26.94
CA ALA A 126 -17.70 14.26 26.97
C ALA A 126 -16.30 13.95 26.39
N PRO A 127 -15.51 13.05 27.03
CA PRO A 127 -14.14 12.67 26.63
C PRO A 127 -14.00 12.26 25.18
N PHE A 128 -12.92 12.72 24.55
CA PHE A 128 -12.52 12.29 23.23
C PHE A 128 -12.06 10.84 23.37
N LYS A 129 -12.71 9.97 22.60
CA LYS A 129 -12.44 8.54 22.58
C LYS A 129 -11.27 8.28 21.64
N LEU A 130 -10.08 8.18 22.20
CA LEU A 130 -8.87 7.82 21.48
C LEU A 130 -8.87 6.31 21.22
N ASN A 131 -9.18 5.91 19.99
CA ASN A 131 -9.14 4.49 19.65
C ASN A 131 -7.71 4.02 19.39
N ILE A 132 -7.28 2.99 20.12
CA ILE A 132 -5.95 2.40 19.93
C ILE A 132 -6.02 0.93 19.56
N LEU A 133 -5.00 0.49 18.84
CA LEU A 133 -4.72 -0.91 18.55
C LEU A 133 -3.41 -1.30 19.24
N LEU A 134 -3.48 -2.23 20.19
CA LEU A 134 -2.29 -2.68 20.91
C LEU A 134 -1.47 -3.61 20.03
N LYS A 135 -0.23 -3.21 19.75
CA LYS A 135 0.71 -3.98 18.94
C LYS A 135 1.41 -5.01 19.82
N CYS A 136 1.14 -6.28 19.58
CA CYS A 136 1.84 -7.40 20.18
C CYS A 136 3.18 -7.63 19.47
N GLN A 137 4.27 -7.69 20.22
CA GLN A 137 5.56 -8.09 19.69
C GLN A 137 5.50 -9.55 19.20
N SER A 138 6.13 -9.80 18.05
CA SER A 138 6.39 -11.13 17.53
C SER A 138 7.89 -11.32 17.33
N SER A 139 8.29 -12.50 16.88
CA SER A 139 9.67 -12.78 16.47
C SER A 139 10.20 -11.89 15.33
N MET A 140 9.37 -11.05 14.71
CA MET A 140 9.85 -10.02 13.78
C MET A 140 10.70 -8.93 14.43
N LYS A 141 10.61 -8.74 15.75
CA LYS A 141 11.33 -7.69 16.50
C LYS A 141 11.26 -6.30 15.82
N ARG A 142 10.04 -5.88 15.45
CA ARG A 142 9.74 -4.50 15.02
C ARG A 142 9.11 -3.75 16.19
N TYR A 143 7.97 -3.09 15.97
CA TYR A 143 7.18 -2.49 17.04
C TYR A 143 6.33 -3.52 17.78
N GLY A 144 6.06 -3.24 19.05
CA GLY A 144 5.07 -3.94 19.85
C GLY A 144 5.51 -4.05 21.31
N PHE A 145 4.52 -4.08 22.20
CA PHE A 145 4.72 -4.43 23.60
C PHE A 145 5.28 -5.85 23.68
N SER A 146 6.19 -6.07 24.62
CA SER A 146 6.66 -7.41 24.98
C SER A 146 5.60 -8.15 25.82
N LEU A 147 5.77 -9.46 26.01
CA LEU A 147 4.91 -10.21 26.93
C LEU A 147 5.09 -9.77 28.40
N GLU A 148 6.27 -9.25 28.74
CA GLU A 148 6.55 -8.69 30.08
C GLU A 148 5.77 -7.39 30.31
N ASP A 149 5.66 -6.56 29.27
CA ASP A 149 4.86 -5.33 29.32
C ASP A 149 3.37 -5.61 29.51
N ALA A 150 2.88 -6.75 29.02
CA ALA A 150 1.46 -7.06 28.93
C ALA A 150 0.72 -6.96 30.28
N THR A 151 1.40 -7.25 31.39
CA THR A 151 0.82 -7.15 32.74
C THR A 151 0.63 -5.71 33.21
N ASN A 152 1.39 -4.77 32.65
CA ASN A 152 1.37 -3.36 33.04
C ASN A 152 0.52 -2.49 32.10
N ILE A 153 0.12 -2.99 30.93
CA ILE A 153 -0.61 -2.21 29.91
C ILE A 153 -1.86 -1.55 30.48
N GLN A 154 -2.65 -2.25 31.31
CA GLN A 154 -3.86 -1.67 31.90
C GLN A 154 -3.54 -0.48 32.80
N GLN A 155 -2.52 -0.62 33.66
CA GLN A 155 -2.09 0.46 34.54
C GLN A 155 -1.56 1.64 33.72
N TRP A 156 -0.75 1.39 32.68
CA TRP A 156 -0.22 2.46 31.83
C TRP A 156 -1.31 3.20 31.05
N ILE A 157 -2.39 2.51 30.67
CA ILE A 157 -3.56 3.14 30.05
C ILE A 157 -4.27 4.02 31.07
N HIS A 158 -4.59 3.48 32.24
CA HIS A 158 -5.22 4.23 33.33
C HIS A 158 -4.40 5.49 33.71
N ASP A 159 -3.07 5.36 33.82
CA ASP A 159 -2.17 6.47 34.15
C ASP A 159 -2.03 7.51 33.04
N ALA A 160 -2.29 7.13 31.78
CA ALA A 160 -2.14 8.01 30.64
C ALA A 160 -3.42 8.81 30.35
N GLU A 161 -4.61 8.30 30.69
CA GLU A 161 -5.88 8.97 30.45
C GLU A 161 -5.99 10.33 31.16
N THR A 162 -6.78 11.22 30.58
CA THR A 162 -7.08 12.54 31.15
C THR A 162 -8.59 12.77 31.15
N ASP A 163 -9.06 13.80 31.85
CA ASP A 163 -10.47 14.21 31.81
C ASP A 163 -10.98 14.52 30.39
N ARG A 164 -10.07 14.82 29.45
CA ARG A 164 -10.38 15.15 28.05
C ARG A 164 -10.18 13.98 27.10
N VAL A 165 -9.31 13.03 27.42
CA VAL A 165 -8.92 11.92 26.53
C VAL A 165 -9.11 10.59 27.24
N HIS A 166 -10.03 9.78 26.72
CA HIS A 166 -10.29 8.43 27.18
C HIS A 166 -9.90 7.43 26.10
N ILE A 167 -9.21 6.34 26.48
CA ILE A 167 -8.65 5.38 25.54
C ILE A 167 -9.64 4.24 25.31
N GLU A 168 -9.98 3.99 24.04
CA GLU A 168 -10.74 2.81 23.63
C GLU A 168 -9.86 1.80 22.90
N ILE A 169 -9.66 0.63 23.51
CA ILE A 169 -8.85 -0.42 22.90
C ILE A 169 -9.71 -1.19 21.89
N LYS A 170 -9.41 -1.06 20.60
CA LYS A 170 -10.13 -1.72 19.50
C LYS A 170 -9.64 -3.13 19.20
N GLY A 171 -8.59 -3.57 19.89
CA GLY A 171 -8.11 -4.95 19.86
C GLY A 171 -6.59 -5.06 19.93
N LEU A 172 -6.12 -6.28 19.64
CA LEU A 172 -4.70 -6.62 19.59
C LEU A 172 -4.23 -6.80 18.16
N SER A 173 -2.94 -6.62 17.91
CA SER A 173 -2.36 -6.78 16.59
C SER A 173 -1.02 -7.47 16.65
N ILE A 174 -0.91 -8.65 16.04
CA ILE A 174 0.36 -9.35 15.85
C ILE A 174 0.70 -9.40 14.36
N HIS A 175 1.98 -9.31 14.03
CA HIS A 175 2.44 -9.45 12.64
C HIS A 175 3.62 -10.39 12.58
N PHE A 176 3.53 -11.43 11.77
CA PHE A 176 4.55 -12.45 11.64
C PHE A 176 5.46 -12.18 10.44
N PRO A 177 6.70 -12.70 10.42
CA PRO A 177 7.45 -12.77 9.19
C PRO A 177 6.70 -13.64 8.17
N LYS A 178 6.84 -13.31 6.89
CA LYS A 178 6.21 -14.06 5.80
C LYS A 178 6.74 -15.49 5.72
N GLU A 179 8.02 -15.67 6.00
CA GLU A 179 8.77 -16.94 5.94
C GLU A 179 9.52 -17.19 7.24
N GLY A 180 10.03 -18.40 7.44
CA GLY A 180 10.90 -18.75 8.57
C GLY A 180 10.19 -19.05 9.88
N LEU A 181 8.85 -19.08 9.90
CA LEU A 181 8.07 -19.57 11.03
C LEU A 181 7.06 -20.63 10.58
N SER A 182 7.04 -21.73 11.32
CA SER A 182 5.99 -22.74 11.22
C SER A 182 4.65 -22.21 11.73
N PHE A 183 3.56 -22.86 11.34
CA PHE A 183 2.24 -22.53 11.88
C PHE A 183 2.16 -22.76 13.40
N SER A 184 2.79 -23.83 13.91
CA SER A 184 2.79 -24.13 15.35
C SER A 184 3.38 -22.97 16.16
N GLN A 185 4.50 -22.39 15.72
CA GLN A 185 5.12 -21.24 16.37
C GLN A 185 4.23 -19.98 16.31
N LYS A 186 3.59 -19.71 15.17
CA LYS A 186 2.64 -18.58 15.05
C LYS A 186 1.45 -18.76 15.99
N LYS A 187 0.90 -19.98 16.06
CA LYS A 187 -0.22 -20.35 16.93
C LYS A 187 0.17 -20.24 18.40
N GLN A 188 1.35 -20.72 18.78
CA GLN A 188 1.88 -20.59 20.14
C GLN A 188 1.97 -19.11 20.55
N ALA A 189 2.59 -18.26 19.73
CA ALA A 189 2.71 -16.84 20.02
C ALA A 189 1.33 -16.13 20.17
N ILE A 190 0.35 -16.50 19.34
CA ILE A 190 -1.04 -16.00 19.49
C ILE A 190 -1.62 -16.43 20.85
N GLY A 191 -1.45 -17.70 21.22
CA GLY A 191 -1.94 -18.25 22.48
C GLY A 191 -1.33 -17.57 23.69
N GLU A 192 -0.01 -17.40 23.71
CA GLU A 192 0.71 -16.71 24.79
C GLU A 192 0.17 -15.30 25.02
N TRP A 193 -0.04 -14.52 23.94
CA TRP A 193 -0.63 -13.18 24.05
C TRP A 193 -2.06 -13.18 24.60
N ILE A 194 -2.92 -14.07 24.11
CA ILE A 194 -4.31 -14.19 24.56
C ILE A 194 -4.36 -14.57 26.04
N GLU A 195 -3.55 -15.56 26.45
CA GLU A 195 -3.55 -16.07 27.82
C GLU A 195 -2.96 -15.07 28.81
N THR A 196 -1.85 -14.42 28.48
CA THR A 196 -1.21 -13.43 29.36
C THR A 196 -2.14 -12.24 29.60
N LEU A 197 -2.72 -11.67 28.54
CA LEU A 197 -3.64 -10.54 28.70
C LEU A 197 -4.91 -10.92 29.45
N ARG A 198 -5.45 -12.13 29.23
CA ARG A 198 -6.60 -12.62 30.01
C ARG A 198 -6.28 -12.71 31.50
N LYS A 199 -5.07 -13.19 31.87
CA LYS A 199 -4.62 -13.24 33.27
C LYS A 199 -4.48 -11.85 33.88
N SER A 200 -4.11 -10.86 33.08
CA SER A 200 -4.03 -9.46 33.50
C SER A 200 -5.39 -8.74 33.52
N GLY A 201 -6.52 -9.47 33.47
CA GLY A 201 -7.86 -8.88 33.50
C GLY A 201 -8.30 -8.22 32.20
N PHE A 202 -7.54 -8.38 31.11
CA PHE A 202 -7.87 -7.80 29.82
C PHE A 202 -8.69 -8.77 28.96
N SER A 203 -9.97 -8.46 28.75
CA SER A 203 -10.86 -9.22 27.86
C SER A 203 -10.61 -8.85 26.40
N CYS A 204 -9.61 -9.49 25.78
CA CYS A 204 -9.39 -9.35 24.34
C CYS A 204 -10.57 -9.97 23.56
N CYS A 205 -11.42 -9.13 22.98
CA CYS A 205 -12.52 -9.57 22.11
C CYS A 205 -12.12 -9.58 20.62
N ARG A 206 -11.01 -8.94 20.22
CA ARG A 206 -10.62 -8.80 18.82
C ARG A 206 -9.10 -8.83 18.61
N MET A 207 -8.63 -9.61 17.62
CA MET A 207 -7.22 -9.73 17.31
C MET A 207 -6.94 -9.73 15.79
N TYR A 208 -6.07 -8.82 15.37
CA TYR A 208 -5.65 -8.68 13.98
C TYR A 208 -4.35 -9.42 13.70
N VAL A 209 -4.40 -10.31 12.71
CA VAL A 209 -3.28 -11.20 12.35
C VAL A 209 -2.80 -10.93 10.91
N SER A 210 -1.73 -11.61 10.50
CA SER A 210 -1.16 -11.50 9.15
C SER A 210 -0.39 -12.77 8.79
N HIS A 211 -0.20 -13.02 7.49
CA HIS A 211 0.63 -14.12 6.97
C HIS A 211 0.23 -15.50 7.51
N LEU A 212 -1.08 -15.76 7.52
CA LEU A 212 -1.65 -17.08 7.76
C LEU A 212 -2.35 -17.53 6.47
N SER A 213 -2.23 -18.81 6.12
CA SER A 213 -3.07 -19.38 5.06
C SER A 213 -4.53 -19.46 5.53
N SER A 214 -5.47 -19.66 4.59
CA SER A 214 -6.90 -19.74 4.93
C SER A 214 -7.22 -20.90 5.87
N GLN A 215 -6.51 -22.03 5.74
CA GLN A 215 -6.66 -23.15 6.67
C GLN A 215 -6.13 -22.79 8.07
N GLN A 216 -4.94 -22.20 8.14
CA GLN A 216 -4.34 -21.76 9.41
C GLN A 216 -5.20 -20.71 10.12
N TYR A 217 -5.79 -19.78 9.36
CA TYR A 217 -6.73 -18.79 9.86
C TYR A 217 -7.98 -19.44 10.46
N ARG A 218 -8.60 -20.39 9.75
CA ARG A 218 -9.74 -21.15 10.30
C ARG A 218 -9.36 -21.93 11.56
N ASP A 219 -8.18 -22.53 11.60
CA ASP A 219 -7.71 -23.30 12.74
C ASP A 219 -7.52 -22.44 14.01
N ILE A 220 -7.03 -21.19 13.87
CA ILE A 220 -6.94 -20.27 15.01
C ILE A 220 -8.32 -19.77 15.46
N CYS A 221 -9.24 -19.48 14.53
CA CYS A 221 -10.60 -19.06 14.86
C CYS A 221 -11.34 -20.16 15.63
N LYS A 222 -11.19 -21.42 15.21
CA LYS A 222 -11.74 -22.59 15.92
C LYS A 222 -11.12 -22.79 17.30
N LYS A 223 -9.82 -22.50 17.45
CA LYS A 223 -9.10 -22.69 18.73
C LYS A 223 -9.49 -21.65 19.78
N TRP A 224 -9.76 -20.41 19.38
CA TRP A 224 -10.16 -19.32 20.28
C TRP A 224 -11.46 -18.66 19.80
N PRO A 225 -12.62 -19.32 19.96
CA PRO A 225 -13.90 -18.83 19.42
C PRO A 225 -14.41 -17.55 20.12
N SER A 226 -13.91 -17.23 21.31
CA SER A 226 -14.23 -15.99 22.01
C SER A 226 -13.46 -14.76 21.52
N VAL A 227 -12.50 -14.95 20.60
CA VAL A 227 -11.72 -13.87 19.99
C VAL A 227 -12.15 -13.70 18.54
N HIS A 228 -12.64 -12.52 18.19
CA HIS A 228 -12.90 -12.15 16.81
C HIS A 228 -11.55 -11.90 16.10
N PHE A 229 -11.14 -12.82 15.23
CA PHE A 229 -9.96 -12.61 14.42
C PHE A 229 -10.30 -11.87 13.14
N SER A 230 -9.39 -11.00 12.70
CA SER A 230 -9.44 -10.38 11.37
C SER A 230 -8.04 -10.42 10.76
N ILE A 231 -7.91 -10.93 9.55
CA ILE A 231 -6.60 -10.93 8.87
C ILE A 231 -6.43 -9.63 8.07
N ARG A 232 -5.25 -9.02 8.16
CA ARG A 232 -4.91 -7.87 7.33
C ARG A 232 -4.24 -8.34 6.04
N LEU A 233 -4.82 -7.99 4.89
CA LEU A 233 -4.38 -8.45 3.58
C LEU A 233 -3.86 -7.30 2.71
N GLY A 234 -2.65 -7.47 2.19
CA GLY A 234 -1.99 -6.52 1.30
C GLY A 234 -1.63 -7.18 -0.03
N THR A 235 -0.40 -7.69 -0.15
CA THR A 235 0.08 -8.34 -1.39
C THR A 235 -0.85 -9.47 -1.86
N ASP A 236 -1.33 -10.32 -0.94
CA ASP A 236 -2.22 -11.44 -1.31
C ASP A 236 -3.64 -10.98 -1.69
N LEU A 237 -3.99 -9.71 -1.44
CA LEU A 237 -5.24 -9.11 -1.91
C LEU A 237 -5.03 -8.46 -3.28
N TRP A 238 -4.00 -7.63 -3.42
CA TRP A 238 -3.85 -6.74 -4.59
C TRP A 238 -2.99 -7.30 -5.71
N LEU A 239 -2.02 -8.16 -5.39
CA LEU A 239 -0.97 -8.63 -6.28
C LEU A 239 -0.85 -10.17 -6.25
N TYR A 240 -1.97 -10.86 -5.97
CA TYR A 240 -2.02 -12.31 -5.81
C TYR A 240 -1.55 -13.06 -7.07
N ASP A 241 -2.19 -12.75 -8.21
CA ASP A 241 -1.85 -13.33 -9.50
C ASP A 241 -1.25 -12.25 -10.41
N LYS A 242 -0.07 -12.56 -10.97
CA LYS A 242 0.61 -11.66 -11.92
C LYS A 242 -0.15 -11.55 -13.23
N SER A 243 -1.02 -12.52 -13.57
CA SER A 243 -1.87 -12.47 -14.76
C SER A 243 -2.93 -11.36 -14.67
N PHE A 244 -3.21 -10.84 -13.46
CA PHE A 244 -4.19 -9.78 -13.28
C PHE A 244 -3.71 -8.41 -13.75
N ILE A 245 -2.39 -8.23 -13.90
CA ILE A 245 -1.81 -6.94 -14.25
C ILE A 245 -0.73 -7.06 -15.30
N GLU A 246 -0.63 -6.04 -16.15
CA GLU A 246 0.43 -5.93 -17.13
C GLU A 246 0.89 -4.47 -17.20
N THR A 247 2.20 -4.26 -17.30
CA THR A 247 2.79 -2.92 -17.30
C THR A 247 3.44 -2.64 -18.65
N LYS A 248 3.05 -1.53 -19.27
CA LYS A 248 3.45 -1.16 -20.63
C LYS A 248 3.97 0.26 -20.71
N SER A 249 4.82 0.51 -21.69
CA SER A 249 5.44 1.80 -21.96
C SER A 249 5.31 2.14 -23.43
N THR A 250 4.90 3.37 -23.74
CA THR A 250 4.74 3.84 -25.12
C THR A 250 6.11 4.21 -25.72
N VAL A 251 6.36 3.80 -26.97
CA VAL A 251 7.48 4.31 -27.78
C VAL A 251 7.23 5.76 -28.16
N LEU A 252 8.18 6.62 -27.82
CA LEU A 252 8.11 8.06 -28.06
C LEU A 252 8.81 8.45 -29.36
N ASP A 253 9.96 7.85 -29.66
CA ASP A 253 10.79 8.19 -30.83
C ASP A 253 11.79 7.07 -31.12
N ILE A 254 12.30 7.05 -32.35
CA ILE A 254 13.32 6.09 -32.80
C ILE A 254 14.36 6.84 -33.63
N LYS A 255 15.63 6.77 -33.21
CA LYS A 255 16.76 7.38 -33.92
C LYS A 255 17.76 6.32 -34.38
N LYS A 256 18.20 6.40 -35.63
CA LYS A 256 19.34 5.59 -36.11
C LYS A 256 20.62 6.08 -35.44
N ILE A 257 21.53 5.15 -35.14
CA ILE A 257 22.86 5.48 -34.62
C ILE A 257 23.94 4.62 -35.28
N LYS A 258 25.05 5.23 -35.66
CA LYS A 258 26.23 4.55 -36.21
C LYS A 258 27.23 4.22 -35.11
N ARG A 259 28.02 3.17 -35.30
CA ARG A 259 29.18 2.89 -34.44
C ARG A 259 30.10 4.12 -34.36
N GLY A 260 30.47 4.51 -33.15
CA GLY A 260 31.33 5.67 -32.87
C GLY A 260 30.59 7.00 -32.74
N GLU A 261 29.34 7.09 -33.21
CA GLU A 261 28.50 8.29 -33.07
C GLU A 261 28.19 8.57 -31.60
N ARG A 262 28.13 9.86 -31.24
CA ARG A 262 27.84 10.30 -29.88
C ARG A 262 26.33 10.45 -29.65
N PHE A 263 25.87 10.11 -28.45
CA PHE A 263 24.46 10.22 -28.07
C PHE A 263 24.28 10.48 -26.56
N GLY A 264 23.06 10.88 -26.19
CA GLY A 264 22.64 11.00 -24.80
C GLY A 264 23.26 12.19 -24.06
N TYR A 265 22.85 12.36 -22.79
CA TYR A 265 23.28 13.51 -21.98
C TYR A 265 24.80 13.53 -21.75
N LYS A 266 25.38 12.34 -21.53
CA LYS A 266 26.83 12.17 -21.30
C LYS A 266 27.64 12.03 -22.58
N GLN A 267 27.01 12.22 -23.75
CA GLN A 267 27.67 12.18 -25.06
C GLN A 267 28.50 10.89 -25.27
N PHE A 268 27.93 9.74 -24.89
CA PHE A 268 28.56 8.43 -25.02
C PHE A 268 28.74 8.07 -26.49
N ARG A 269 29.84 7.36 -26.82
CA ARG A 269 30.04 6.80 -28.16
C ARG A 269 29.37 5.44 -28.28
N SER A 270 28.56 5.25 -29.32
CA SER A 270 27.92 3.96 -29.56
C SER A 270 28.95 2.88 -29.93
N LEU A 271 28.89 1.74 -29.25
CA LEU A 271 29.77 0.60 -29.53
C LEU A 271 29.39 -0.15 -30.81
N LYS A 272 28.13 -0.04 -31.25
CA LYS A 272 27.57 -0.75 -32.40
C LYS A 272 26.62 0.17 -33.18
N SER A 273 26.46 -0.07 -34.48
CA SER A 273 25.38 0.55 -35.24
C SER A 273 24.03 -0.09 -34.88
N GLY A 274 22.96 0.69 -34.95
CA GLY A 274 21.62 0.24 -34.57
C GLY A 274 20.66 1.41 -34.44
N TYR A 275 19.79 1.33 -33.43
CA TYR A 275 18.74 2.29 -33.17
C TYR A 275 18.67 2.60 -31.67
N LEU A 276 18.42 3.86 -31.35
CA LEU A 276 18.00 4.33 -30.04
C LEU A 276 16.48 4.42 -30.04
N VAL A 277 15.84 3.65 -29.18
CA VAL A 277 14.38 3.64 -29.00
C VAL A 277 14.06 4.33 -27.69
N TYR A 278 13.34 5.45 -27.77
CA TYR A 278 12.93 6.26 -26.64
C TYR A 278 11.56 5.80 -26.19
N VAL A 279 11.41 5.49 -24.90
CA VAL A 279 10.17 4.96 -24.33
C VAL A 279 9.76 5.74 -23.09
N SER A 280 8.46 5.86 -22.85
CA SER A 280 7.91 6.56 -21.69
C SER A 280 8.20 5.82 -20.39
N GLY A 281 8.40 6.57 -19.32
CA GLY A 281 8.71 6.00 -18.01
C GLY A 281 10.20 6.00 -17.75
N GLY A 282 10.54 6.56 -16.59
CA GLY A 282 11.90 6.72 -16.14
C GLY A 282 12.03 6.46 -14.65
N THR A 283 13.06 7.02 -14.02
CA THR A 283 13.30 6.86 -12.59
C THR A 283 12.17 7.42 -11.74
N ALA A 284 11.44 8.45 -12.20
CA ALA A 284 10.26 8.97 -11.49
C ALA A 284 9.10 7.96 -11.44
N ASN A 285 9.07 7.02 -12.39
CA ASN A 285 8.08 5.95 -12.45
C ASN A 285 8.59 4.63 -11.83
N GLY A 286 9.81 4.61 -11.29
CA GLY A 286 10.44 3.42 -10.72
C GLY A 286 11.24 2.57 -11.70
N VAL A 287 11.48 3.03 -12.93
CA VAL A 287 12.35 2.32 -13.89
C VAL A 287 13.80 2.38 -13.41
N GLY A 288 14.45 1.22 -13.33
CA GLY A 288 15.82 1.10 -12.85
C GLY A 288 15.99 1.26 -11.34
N LEU A 289 14.90 1.43 -10.58
CA LEU A 289 14.94 1.39 -9.12
C LEU A 289 14.81 -0.05 -8.64
N GLU A 290 15.86 -0.53 -7.96
CA GLU A 290 15.88 -1.84 -7.32
C GLU A 290 16.00 -1.66 -5.81
N ALA A 291 15.27 -2.47 -5.05
CA ALA A 291 15.54 -2.53 -3.62
C ALA A 291 16.79 -3.37 -3.35
N PRO A 292 17.51 -3.10 -2.25
CA PRO A 292 18.60 -3.94 -1.82
C PRO A 292 18.16 -5.41 -1.72
N VAL A 293 18.88 -6.29 -2.41
CA VAL A 293 18.67 -7.74 -2.36
C VAL A 293 19.71 -8.34 -1.42
N PHE A 294 19.25 -9.09 -0.41
CA PHE A 294 20.12 -9.89 0.44
C PHE A 294 20.13 -11.33 -0.07
N PRO A 295 21.13 -11.73 -0.87
CA PRO A 295 21.15 -13.07 -1.47
C PRO A 295 21.29 -14.12 -0.36
N ARG A 296 20.34 -15.06 -0.32
CA ARG A 296 20.30 -16.13 0.68
C ARG A 296 21.04 -17.38 0.23
N SER A 297 21.34 -17.50 -1.06
CA SER A 297 22.07 -18.64 -1.62
C SER A 297 23.36 -18.23 -2.34
N TRP A 298 24.31 -19.16 -2.42
CA TRP A 298 25.55 -18.97 -3.18
C TRP A 298 25.29 -18.78 -4.69
N LYS A 299 24.23 -19.40 -5.23
CA LYS A 299 23.80 -19.22 -6.63
C LYS A 299 23.31 -17.79 -6.90
N GLU A 300 22.56 -17.21 -5.96
CA GLU A 300 22.12 -15.81 -6.05
C GLU A 300 23.31 -14.85 -5.95
N ARG A 301 24.26 -15.12 -5.05
CA ARG A 301 25.51 -14.34 -4.95
C ARG A 301 26.28 -14.37 -6.27
N LEU A 302 26.44 -15.54 -6.88
CA LEU A 302 27.12 -15.70 -8.16
C LEU A 302 26.41 -14.92 -9.29
N LYS A 303 25.08 -14.98 -9.36
CA LYS A 303 24.30 -14.18 -10.32
C LYS A 303 24.53 -12.69 -10.15
N LEU A 304 24.53 -12.20 -8.90
CA LEU A 304 24.81 -10.79 -8.62
C LEU A 304 26.21 -10.40 -9.07
N THR A 305 27.23 -11.25 -8.85
CA THR A 305 28.60 -10.99 -9.32
C THR A 305 28.69 -10.85 -10.84
N VAL A 306 27.96 -11.67 -11.60
CA VAL A 306 27.90 -11.57 -13.07
C VAL A 306 27.25 -10.24 -13.52
N PHE A 307 26.13 -9.85 -12.91
CA PHE A 307 25.48 -8.57 -13.21
C PHE A 307 26.36 -7.36 -12.85
N TRP A 308 27.05 -7.42 -11.70
CA TRP A 308 28.06 -6.44 -11.33
C TRP A 308 29.19 -6.38 -12.38
N GLY A 309 29.73 -7.52 -12.79
CA GLY A 309 30.74 -7.59 -13.85
C GLY A 309 30.29 -6.94 -15.16
N LEU A 310 29.05 -7.21 -15.62
CA LEU A 310 28.50 -6.60 -16.84
C LEU A 310 28.28 -5.09 -16.71
N SER A 311 27.87 -4.62 -15.53
CA SER A 311 27.69 -3.19 -15.26
C SER A 311 29.00 -2.39 -15.35
N LEU A 312 30.13 -2.99 -14.99
CA LEU A 312 31.47 -2.41 -15.18
C LEU A 312 31.80 -2.17 -16.67
N PHE A 313 31.20 -2.96 -17.57
CA PHE A 313 31.30 -2.79 -19.02
C PHE A 313 30.13 -1.97 -19.62
N LYS A 314 29.37 -1.23 -18.78
CA LYS A 314 28.23 -0.38 -19.19
C LYS A 314 27.10 -1.15 -19.89
N LEU A 315 27.04 -2.46 -19.69
CA LEU A 315 25.99 -3.32 -20.22
C LEU A 315 24.98 -3.59 -19.10
N GLN A 316 23.93 -2.78 -19.04
CA GLN A 316 22.83 -2.99 -18.10
C GLN A 316 21.55 -3.34 -18.86
N LEU A 317 21.01 -4.54 -18.59
CA LEU A 317 19.81 -5.02 -19.23
C LEU A 317 18.60 -4.27 -18.69
N SER A 318 17.79 -3.69 -19.57
CA SER A 318 16.61 -2.94 -19.16
C SER A 318 15.45 -3.90 -18.79
N PRO A 319 14.43 -3.43 -18.04
CA PRO A 319 13.22 -4.20 -17.76
C PRO A 319 12.27 -4.28 -18.96
N PHE A 320 12.61 -3.66 -20.10
CA PHE A 320 11.76 -3.59 -21.28
C PHE A 320 11.94 -4.81 -22.17
N THR A 321 10.81 -5.34 -22.63
CA THR A 321 10.73 -6.49 -23.53
C THR A 321 9.90 -6.12 -24.74
N TYR A 322 10.43 -6.42 -25.93
CA TYR A 322 9.71 -6.30 -27.19
C TYR A 322 9.81 -7.61 -27.97
N LYS A 323 8.67 -8.16 -28.42
CA LYS A 323 8.58 -9.45 -29.12
C LYS A 323 9.37 -10.58 -28.42
N GLY A 324 9.22 -10.68 -27.09
CA GLY A 324 9.86 -11.69 -26.24
C GLY A 324 11.36 -11.48 -25.98
N LYS A 325 11.97 -10.39 -26.45
CA LYS A 325 13.39 -10.09 -26.25
C LYS A 325 13.57 -8.86 -25.36
N ARG A 326 14.47 -8.96 -24.38
CA ARG A 326 14.89 -7.82 -23.56
C ARG A 326 15.97 -7.01 -24.25
N PHE A 327 15.92 -5.70 -24.06
CA PHE A 327 16.88 -4.76 -24.66
C PHE A 327 17.76 -4.12 -23.60
N TRP A 328 18.95 -3.70 -23.99
CA TRP A 328 19.89 -3.00 -23.11
C TRP A 328 19.49 -1.53 -22.98
N TYR A 329 19.76 -0.94 -21.83
CA TYR A 329 19.79 0.51 -21.73
C TYR A 329 20.87 1.06 -22.68
N ALA A 330 20.54 2.10 -23.45
CA ALA A 330 21.54 2.87 -24.18
C ALA A 330 22.28 3.83 -23.25
N GLU A 331 21.56 4.40 -22.28
CA GLU A 331 22.08 5.19 -21.17
C GLU A 331 21.20 4.98 -19.92
N PRO A 332 21.66 5.37 -18.71
CA PRO A 332 20.82 5.27 -17.51
C PRO A 332 19.47 5.96 -17.70
N PRO A 333 18.36 5.40 -17.15
CA PRO A 333 17.04 6.00 -17.30
C PRO A 333 17.01 7.41 -16.70
N HIS A 334 16.38 8.34 -17.42
CA HIS A 334 16.13 9.71 -16.94
C HIS A 334 14.82 9.74 -16.15
N MET A 335 14.39 10.93 -15.69
CA MET A 335 13.20 11.04 -14.85
C MET A 335 11.94 10.50 -15.54
N GLN A 336 11.70 10.84 -16.80
CA GLN A 336 10.45 10.52 -17.52
C GLN A 336 10.64 9.60 -18.73
N THR A 337 11.88 9.35 -19.14
CA THR A 337 12.18 8.66 -20.40
C THR A 337 13.33 7.69 -20.22
N THR A 338 13.18 6.53 -20.84
CA THR A 338 14.24 5.53 -20.96
C THR A 338 14.67 5.41 -22.41
N VAL A 339 15.98 5.24 -22.63
CA VAL A 339 16.55 5.01 -23.96
C VAL A 339 17.08 3.59 -24.04
N LEU A 340 16.59 2.83 -25.02
CA LEU A 340 16.95 1.44 -25.28
C LEU A 340 17.82 1.34 -26.53
N PHE A 341 18.81 0.45 -26.52
CA PHE A 341 19.60 0.16 -27.71
C PHE A 341 19.09 -1.08 -28.45
N PHE A 342 18.71 -0.90 -29.71
CA PHE A 342 18.27 -1.96 -30.63
C PHE A 342 19.35 -2.20 -31.69
N PRO A 343 19.91 -3.41 -31.82
CA PRO A 343 20.87 -3.73 -32.87
C PRO A 343 20.28 -3.56 -34.28
N SER A 344 21.11 -3.29 -35.31
CA SER A 344 20.63 -3.04 -36.69
C SER A 344 19.71 -4.12 -37.29
N LYS A 345 19.84 -5.39 -36.87
CA LYS A 345 19.01 -6.52 -37.34
C LYS A 345 17.79 -6.81 -36.45
N ALA A 346 17.59 -6.04 -35.38
CA ALA A 346 16.45 -6.23 -34.48
C ALA A 346 15.17 -5.73 -35.15
N THR A 347 14.06 -6.41 -34.88
CA THR A 347 12.73 -5.90 -35.20
C THR A 347 12.47 -4.67 -34.35
N LEU A 348 12.17 -3.55 -34.99
CA LEU A 348 11.86 -2.29 -34.31
C LEU A 348 10.36 -2.22 -34.02
N PRO A 349 9.99 -1.56 -32.90
CA PRO A 349 8.62 -1.12 -32.72
C PRO A 349 8.32 0.11 -33.58
N GLU A 350 7.05 0.50 -33.62
CA GLU A 350 6.62 1.78 -34.20
C GLU A 350 6.47 2.85 -33.11
N VAL A 351 6.56 4.13 -33.50
CA VAL A 351 6.25 5.24 -32.57
C VAL A 351 4.78 5.18 -32.20
N GLY A 352 4.47 5.25 -30.90
CA GLY A 352 3.13 5.04 -30.36
C GLY A 352 2.82 3.58 -29.98
N GLU A 353 3.61 2.61 -30.43
CA GLU A 353 3.47 1.21 -29.98
C GLU A 353 3.83 1.07 -28.50
N GLU A 354 3.28 0.06 -27.83
CA GLU A 354 3.58 -0.22 -26.42
C GLU A 354 4.53 -1.42 -26.26
N LEU A 355 5.55 -1.25 -25.41
CA LEU A 355 6.47 -2.30 -24.99
C LEU A 355 6.08 -2.80 -23.60
N LEU A 356 6.26 -4.09 -23.36
CA LEU A 356 6.17 -4.64 -22.02
C LEU A 356 7.34 -4.13 -21.19
N VAL A 357 7.08 -3.74 -19.95
CA VAL A 357 8.10 -3.35 -18.99
C VAL A 357 7.85 -4.05 -17.67
N GLN A 358 8.86 -4.69 -17.09
CA GLN A 358 8.71 -5.39 -15.81
C GLN A 358 9.14 -4.49 -14.66
N LEU A 359 8.18 -4.00 -13.86
CA LEU A 359 8.46 -3.13 -12.73
C LEU A 359 8.07 -3.79 -11.40
N ARG A 360 8.75 -3.34 -10.32
CA ARG A 360 8.33 -3.66 -8.97
C ARG A 360 7.19 -2.73 -8.59
N MET A 361 5.98 -3.28 -8.52
CA MET A 361 4.74 -2.51 -8.25
C MET A 361 4.82 -1.59 -7.03
N THR A 362 5.46 -2.02 -5.94
CA THR A 362 5.58 -1.23 -4.70
C THR A 362 6.53 -0.04 -4.79
N THR A 363 7.24 0.12 -5.91
CA THR A 363 8.11 1.28 -6.20
C THR A 363 7.74 1.96 -7.52
N ALA A 364 6.71 1.46 -8.21
CA ALA A 364 6.28 1.96 -9.50
C ALA A 364 5.15 2.96 -9.36
N THR A 365 5.16 3.98 -10.23
CA THR A 365 4.08 4.95 -10.38
C THR A 365 3.72 5.01 -11.86
N PHE A 366 2.43 4.86 -12.15
CA PHE A 366 1.91 4.79 -13.52
C PHE A 366 1.15 6.07 -13.85
N ASP A 367 1.39 6.60 -15.05
CA ASP A 367 0.74 7.82 -15.53
C ASP A 367 -0.71 7.52 -15.97
N ARG A 368 -0.98 6.26 -16.33
CA ARG A 368 -2.29 5.80 -16.80
C ARG A 368 -2.63 4.41 -16.25
N LYS A 369 -3.91 4.19 -15.96
CA LYS A 369 -4.46 2.87 -15.63
C LYS A 369 -5.54 2.50 -16.65
N VAL A 370 -5.55 1.24 -17.07
CA VAL A 370 -6.49 0.72 -18.06
C VAL A 370 -7.15 -0.53 -17.48
N GLU A 371 -8.45 -0.44 -17.20
CA GLU A 371 -9.26 -1.54 -16.70
C GLU A 371 -9.82 -2.34 -17.88
N MET A 372 -9.29 -3.53 -18.11
CA MET A 372 -9.71 -4.44 -19.17
C MET A 372 -10.91 -5.28 -18.69
N GLY A 373 -11.92 -5.43 -19.54
CA GLY A 373 -13.08 -6.28 -19.25
C GLY A 373 -14.07 -5.68 -18.24
N LYS A 374 -14.00 -4.36 -18.00
CA LYS A 374 -15.07 -3.62 -17.34
C LYS A 374 -16.12 -3.28 -18.40
N GLU A 375 -17.35 -3.75 -18.22
CA GLU A 375 -18.46 -3.31 -19.07
C GLU A 375 -18.58 -1.78 -18.90
N MET A 376 -18.46 -1.07 -20.01
CA MET A 376 -18.75 0.36 -20.07
C MET A 376 -20.26 0.50 -19.90
N ILE A 377 -20.73 0.72 -18.67
CA ILE A 377 -22.07 1.25 -18.47
C ILE A 377 -22.04 2.65 -19.10
N PRO A 378 -22.82 2.94 -20.15
CA PRO A 378 -22.88 4.28 -20.71
C PRO A 378 -23.30 5.24 -19.59
N TYR A 379 -22.54 6.31 -19.44
CA TYR A 379 -22.87 7.40 -18.54
C TYR A 379 -24.21 7.99 -18.99
N GLU A 380 -25.32 7.63 -18.33
CA GLU A 380 -26.59 8.33 -18.52
C GLU A 380 -26.37 9.78 -18.07
N ARG A 381 -26.58 10.70 -19.01
CA ARG A 381 -26.60 12.14 -18.74
C ARG A 381 -27.83 12.46 -17.88
N GLU A 382 -27.70 12.35 -16.58
CA GLU A 382 -28.59 13.04 -15.65
C GLU A 382 -28.00 14.41 -15.33
N SER A 383 -28.24 15.40 -16.21
CA SER A 383 -28.27 16.83 -15.84
C SER A 383 -28.62 17.77 -17.02
N GLU A 384 -29.70 17.52 -17.74
CA GLU A 384 -30.34 18.56 -18.57
C GLU A 384 -31.86 18.43 -18.48
N GLN A 385 -32.43 18.65 -17.28
CA GLN A 385 -33.87 18.89 -17.11
C GLN A 385 -34.22 19.46 -15.72
N GLN A 386 -33.48 20.47 -15.25
CA GLN A 386 -33.92 21.30 -14.10
C GLN A 386 -33.73 22.82 -14.30
N GLU A 387 -33.44 23.29 -15.51
CA GLU A 387 -33.42 24.72 -15.85
C GLU A 387 -34.57 25.09 -16.81
N GLU A 388 -35.82 24.78 -16.47
CA GLU A 388 -36.94 25.41 -17.19
C GLU A 388 -38.28 25.44 -16.43
N LYS A 389 -38.30 25.68 -15.11
CA LYS A 389 -39.55 26.02 -14.39
C LYS A 389 -39.37 27.11 -13.31
N GLY A 390 -38.59 28.14 -13.63
CA GLY A 390 -38.43 29.34 -12.81
C GLY A 390 -38.84 30.63 -13.54
N LYS A 391 -39.99 30.65 -14.24
CA LYS A 391 -40.55 31.90 -14.80
C LYS A 391 -41.47 32.59 -13.79
N VAL A 392 -40.89 33.58 -13.12
CA VAL A 392 -41.41 34.93 -12.84
C VAL A 392 -42.93 35.10 -12.93
N GLN A 393 -43.60 35.25 -11.78
CA GLN A 393 -44.85 36.01 -11.68
C GLN A 393 -44.51 37.43 -11.21
N HIS A 394 -44.65 38.39 -12.13
CA HIS A 394 -44.78 39.80 -11.78
C HIS A 394 -46.21 40.05 -11.29
N VAL A 395 -46.33 40.58 -10.08
CA VAL A 395 -47.57 41.15 -9.54
C VAL A 395 -47.66 42.59 -10.04
N ILE A 396 -48.73 42.92 -10.77
CA ILE A 396 -49.25 44.28 -10.95
C ILE A 396 -50.73 44.23 -10.58
N SER A 397 -51.14 45.30 -9.86
CA SER A 397 -52.46 45.68 -9.33
C SER A 397 -52.99 44.89 -8.14
#